data_AF-A0AAE3QU74-F1
#
_entry.id   AF-A0AAE3QU74-F1
#
_cell.length_a   1.000
_cell.length_b   1.000
_cell.length_c   1.000
_cell.angle_alpha   90.00
_cell.angle_beta   90.00
_cell.angle_gamma   90.00
#
_symmetry.space_group_name_H-M   'P 1'
#
loop_
_entity.id
_entity.type
_entity.pdbx_description
1 polymer ?
#
loop_
_entity_poly.entity_id
_entity_poly.type
_entity_poly.pdbx_seq_one_letter_code
_entity_poly.pdbx_strand_id
1 'polypeptide(L)'
;MRPMMYEADGKTSRKDVNNKDAALRLRDLRNLPLLSGFVYNGSEWKNGTIYDLKSGENYSCIIKMNSPDSMLVRGYVGITLLGKTVSFSSVKIKNL
;
A
#
# COMPACT_ATOMS: atom_id res chain seq x y z
N MET A 1 2.39 9.57 15.12
CA MET A 1 2.27 8.35 14.30
C MET A 1 3.47 7.46 14.60
N ARG A 2 3.31 6.21 15.06
CA ARG A 2 4.47 5.30 15.20
C ARG A 2 5.08 5.07 13.81
N PRO A 3 6.41 5.10 13.63
CA PRO A 3 6.99 4.69 12.36
C PRO A 3 6.70 3.19 12.18
N MET A 4 5.69 2.85 11.38
CA MET A 4 5.34 1.45 11.12
C MET A 4 6.44 0.70 10.37
N MET A 5 7.33 1.43 9.71
CA MET A 5 8.38 0.86 8.86
C MET A 5 9.72 0.66 9.58
N TYR A 6 10.01 1.42 10.64
CA TYR A 6 11.33 1.46 11.28
C TYR A 6 11.26 1.19 12.78
N GLU A 7 12.32 0.61 13.34
CA GLU A 7 12.50 0.47 14.78
C GLU A 7 12.62 1.84 15.48
N ALA A 8 12.73 1.83 16.81
CA ALA A 8 12.84 3.07 17.60
C ALA A 8 14.06 3.93 17.22
N ASP A 9 15.08 3.32 16.60
CA ASP A 9 16.27 4.00 16.07
C ASP A 9 16.01 4.82 14.79
N GLY A 10 14.82 4.68 14.17
CA GLY A 10 14.45 5.34 12.93
C GLY A 10 15.24 4.89 11.69
N LYS A 11 16.06 3.84 11.79
CA LYS A 11 16.98 3.38 10.75
C LYS A 11 16.76 1.92 10.38
N THR A 12 16.62 1.05 11.36
CA THR A 12 16.47 -0.38 11.15
C THR A 12 15.05 -0.67 10.66
N SER A 13 14.90 -1.34 9.52
CA SER A 13 13.58 -1.73 9.04
C SER A 13 12.97 -2.78 9.97
N ARG A 14 11.70 -2.60 10.30
CA ARG A 14 10.91 -3.67 10.93
C ARG A 14 10.72 -4.84 9.97
N LYS A 15 10.47 -6.02 10.55
CA LYS A 15 10.16 -7.26 9.82
C LYS A 15 8.67 -7.43 9.59
N ASP A 16 8.30 -8.17 8.53
CA ASP A 16 6.90 -8.47 8.17
C ASP A 16 6.26 -9.56 9.06
N VAL A 17 6.35 -9.39 10.38
CA VAL A 17 6.00 -10.41 11.36
C VAL A 17 4.54 -10.86 11.31
N ASN A 18 3.65 -10.05 10.74
CA ASN A 18 2.22 -10.35 10.63
C ASN A 18 1.85 -11.16 9.38
N ASN A 19 2.80 -11.41 8.46
CA ASN A 19 2.51 -12.13 7.24
C ASN A 19 1.92 -13.52 7.54
N LYS A 20 0.87 -13.92 6.82
CA LYS A 20 0.26 -15.24 6.99
C LYS A 20 1.21 -16.36 6.57
N ASP A 21 2.06 -16.12 5.57
CA ASP A 21 3.14 -17.01 5.20
C ASP A 21 4.35 -16.80 6.14
N ALA A 22 4.68 -17.83 6.92
CA ALA A 22 5.80 -17.80 7.84
C ALA A 22 7.15 -17.55 7.13
N ALA A 23 7.32 -18.02 5.90
CA ALA A 23 8.54 -17.83 5.12
C ALA A 23 8.78 -16.35 4.78
N LEU A 24 7.71 -15.54 4.70
CA LEU A 24 7.80 -14.12 4.38
C LEU A 24 8.03 -13.24 5.61
N ARG A 25 7.90 -13.76 6.84
CA ARG A 25 7.95 -12.93 8.07
C ARG A 25 9.29 -12.29 8.37
N LEU A 26 10.38 -12.78 7.78
CA LEU A 26 11.74 -12.27 7.99
C LEU A 26 12.14 -11.16 7.01
N ARG A 27 11.30 -10.87 6.01
CA ARG A 27 11.56 -9.79 5.05
C ARG A 27 11.36 -8.42 5.70
N ASP A 28 12.09 -7.44 5.19
CA ASP A 28 11.96 -6.05 5.63
C ASP A 28 10.66 -5.43 5.11
N LEU A 29 10.02 -4.61 5.96
CA LEU A 29 8.86 -3.80 5.56
C LEU A 29 9.25 -2.67 4.62
N ARG A 30 10.47 -2.15 4.72
CA ARG A 30 11.00 -1.17 3.78
C ARG A 30 11.11 -1.78 2.38
N ASN A 31 10.72 -1.00 1.37
CA ASN A 31 10.73 -1.37 -0.06
C ASN A 31 9.78 -2.52 -0.46
N LEU A 32 8.87 -2.92 0.42
CA LEU A 32 7.91 -3.96 0.13
C LEU A 32 6.85 -3.44 -0.86
N PRO A 33 6.55 -4.17 -1.96
CA PRO A 33 5.51 -3.77 -2.90
C PRO A 33 4.13 -3.97 -2.26
N LEU A 34 3.55 -2.88 -1.73
CA LEU A 34 2.22 -2.92 -1.10
C LEU A 34 1.08 -2.97 -2.12
N LEU A 35 1.29 -2.40 -3.30
CA LEU A 35 0.30 -2.28 -4.37
C LEU A 35 0.80 -3.10 -5.57
N SER A 36 0.00 -4.06 -6.04
CA SER A 36 0.39 -4.98 -7.10
C SER A 36 -0.81 -5.42 -7.96
N GLY A 37 -0.54 -5.98 -9.15
CA GLY A 37 -1.56 -6.64 -9.98
C GLY A 37 -2.52 -5.72 -10.74
N PHE A 38 -2.21 -4.42 -10.83
CA PHE A 38 -3.09 -3.44 -11.45
C PHE A 38 -3.12 -3.53 -12.98
N VAL A 39 -4.32 -3.39 -13.55
CA VAL A 39 -4.56 -3.25 -15.00
C VAL A 39 -5.23 -1.90 -15.25
N TYR A 40 -4.62 -1.07 -16.11
CA TYR A 40 -5.18 0.21 -16.51
C TYR A 40 -6.21 0.03 -17.63
N ASN A 41 -7.38 0.65 -17.49
CA ASN A 41 -8.48 0.52 -18.45
C ASN A 41 -8.79 1.82 -19.22
N GLY A 42 -7.89 2.81 -19.20
CA GLY A 42 -8.10 4.13 -19.80
C GLY A 42 -8.71 5.17 -18.87
N SER A 43 -9.13 4.79 -17.66
CA SER A 43 -9.69 5.72 -16.67
C SER A 43 -9.16 5.48 -15.25
N GLU A 44 -9.01 4.22 -14.88
CA GLU A 44 -8.59 3.80 -13.55
C GLU A 44 -7.76 2.51 -13.64
N TRP A 45 -7.02 2.22 -12.57
CA TRP A 45 -6.33 0.95 -12.41
C TRP A 45 -7.21 0.01 -11.57
N LYS A 46 -7.52 -1.16 -12.12
CA LYS A 46 -8.36 -2.20 -11.50
C LYS A 46 -7.60 -3.50 -11.28
N ASN A 47 -8.27 -4.44 -10.62
CA ASN A 47 -7.83 -5.82 -10.36
C ASN A 47 -6.56 -5.93 -9.51
N GLY A 48 -6.08 -4.81 -8.98
CA GLY A 48 -4.93 -4.83 -8.10
C GLY A 48 -5.29 -5.26 -6.68
N THR A 49 -4.25 -5.47 -5.90
CA THR A 49 -4.34 -5.77 -4.48
C THR A 49 -3.52 -4.78 -3.67
N ILE A 50 -3.95 -4.55 -2.42
CA ILE A 50 -3.17 -3.84 -1.41
C ILE A 50 -2.84 -4.79 -0.25
N TYR A 51 -1.55 -4.94 0.07
CA TYR A 51 -1.08 -5.66 1.24
C TYR A 51 -1.16 -4.77 2.48
N ASP A 52 -1.85 -5.22 3.53
CA ASP A 52 -1.92 -4.51 4.81
C ASP A 52 -0.91 -5.10 5.81
N LEU A 53 0.14 -4.33 6.10
CA LEU A 53 1.20 -4.69 7.04
C LEU A 53 0.69 -5.00 8.46
N LYS A 54 -0.49 -4.47 8.84
CA LYS A 54 -1.04 -4.69 10.18
C LYS A 54 -1.70 -6.05 10.32
N SER A 55 -2.50 -6.46 9.33
CA SER A 55 -3.23 -7.73 9.36
C SER A 55 -2.47 -8.88 8.71
N GLY A 56 -1.53 -8.58 7.80
CA GLY A 56 -0.86 -9.55 6.95
C GLY A 56 -1.71 -10.06 5.79
N GLU A 57 -2.82 -9.37 5.49
CA GLU A 57 -3.80 -9.75 4.47
C GLU A 57 -3.65 -8.92 3.19
N ASN A 58 -4.11 -9.47 2.07
CA ASN A 58 -4.27 -8.74 0.82
C ASN A 58 -5.74 -8.41 0.59
N TYR A 59 -6.02 -7.16 0.21
CA TYR A 59 -7.36 -6.70 -0.13
C TYR A 59 -7.44 -6.30 -1.59
N SER A 60 -8.60 -6.47 -2.21
CA SER A 60 -8.84 -5.95 -3.56
C SER A 60 -8.70 -4.44 -3.56
N CYS A 61 -8.13 -3.88 -4.63
CA CYS A 61 -7.78 -2.48 -4.71
C CYS A 61 -8.09 -1.89 -6.10
N ILE A 62 -8.58 -0.66 -6.09
CA ILE A 62 -8.65 0.20 -7.28
C ILE A 62 -7.90 1.51 -7.02
N ILE A 63 -7.34 2.09 -8.07
CA ILE A 63 -6.65 3.38 -8.03
C ILE A 63 -7.26 4.31 -9.07
N LYS A 64 -7.57 5.53 -8.64
CA LYS A 64 -8.06 6.61 -9.51
C LYS A 64 -7.22 7.87 -9.31
N MET A 65 -6.94 8.59 -10.39
CA MET A 65 -6.45 9.96 -10.26
C MET A 65 -7.63 10.88 -9.91
N ASN A 66 -7.47 11.68 -8.86
CA ASN A 66 -8.42 12.73 -8.48
C ASN A 66 -8.02 14.08 -9.08
N SER A 67 -6.73 14.28 -9.28
CA SER A 67 -6.15 15.42 -10.02
C SER A 67 -4.74 15.03 -10.50
N PRO A 68 -4.03 15.87 -11.27
CA PRO A 68 -2.65 15.57 -11.70
C PRO A 68 -1.69 15.27 -10.54
N ASP A 69 -1.94 15.84 -9.36
CA ASP A 69 -1.10 15.72 -8.16
C ASP A 69 -1.75 14.91 -7.04
N SER A 70 -2.91 14.27 -7.29
CA SER A 70 -3.65 13.53 -6.28
C SER A 70 -4.20 12.20 -6.79
N MET A 71 -3.96 11.16 -6.01
CA MET A 71 -4.37 9.79 -6.28
C MET A 71 -5.22 9.24 -5.14
N LEU A 72 -6.34 8.61 -5.47
CA LEU A 72 -7.19 7.89 -4.53
C LEU A 72 -6.93 6.39 -4.66
N VAL A 73 -6.55 5.77 -3.56
CA VAL A 73 -6.34 4.33 -3.45
C VAL A 73 -7.44 3.76 -2.57
N ARG A 74 -8.26 2.86 -3.11
CA ARG A 74 -9.37 2.25 -2.37
C ARG A 74 -9.16 0.75 -2.25
N GLY A 75 -8.89 0.30 -1.03
CA GLY A 75 -8.88 -1.11 -0.65
C GLY A 75 -10.26 -1.55 -0.14
N TYR A 76 -10.71 -2.75 -0.50
CA TYR A 76 -12.03 -3.27 -0.15
C TYR A 76 -12.04 -4.81 -0.04
N VAL A 77 -13.05 -5.34 0.66
CA VAL A 77 -13.30 -6.78 0.82
C VAL A 77 -14.55 -7.16 0.02
N GLY A 78 -14.40 -8.05 -0.97
CA GLY A 78 -15.50 -8.49 -1.82
C GLY A 78 -16.01 -7.37 -2.73
N ILE A 79 -16.98 -6.57 -2.25
CA ILE A 79 -17.57 -5.45 -3.01
C ILE A 79 -16.89 -4.12 -2.67
N THR A 80 -16.81 -3.22 -3.66
CA THR A 80 -16.13 -1.93 -3.52
C THR A 80 -16.72 -1.01 -2.45
N LEU A 81 -17.99 -1.18 -2.06
CA LEU A 81 -18.62 -0.37 -1.01
C LEU A 81 -18.03 -0.64 0.39
N LEU A 82 -17.60 -1.88 0.65
CA LEU A 82 -17.05 -2.30 1.95
C LEU A 82 -15.53 -2.13 1.96
N GLY A 83 -15.10 -0.87 2.01
CA GLY A 83 -13.69 -0.53 1.90
C GLY A 83 -13.34 0.85 2.41
N LYS A 84 -12.04 1.15 2.42
CA LYS A 84 -11.48 2.44 2.83
C LYS A 84 -10.72 3.06 1.68
N THR A 85 -10.82 4.38 1.58
CA THR A 85 -10.06 5.17 0.60
C THR A 85 -8.98 5.96 1.31
N VAL A 86 -7.78 5.96 0.77
CA VAL A 86 -6.67 6.81 1.19
C VAL A 86 -6.30 7.72 0.03
N SER A 87 -6.12 9.02 0.32
CA SER A 87 -5.64 9.99 -0.66
C SER A 87 -4.12 10.13 -0.53
N PHE A 88 -3.43 10.02 -1.65
CA PHE A 88 -2.00 10.29 -1.78
C PHE A 88 -1.83 11.57 -2.61
N SER A 89 -0.90 12.41 -2.16
CA SER A 89 -0.49 13.60 -2.89
C SER A 89 0.92 13.39 -3.43
N SER A 90 1.18 13.86 -4.65
CA SER A 90 2.53 13.91 -5.19
C SER A 90 3.42 14.77 -4.27
N VAL A 91 4.64 14.31 -4.02
CA VAL A 91 5.66 15.11 -3.35
C VAL A 91 6.53 15.73 -4.43
N LYS A 92 6.55 17.07 -4.48
CA LYS A 92 7.47 17.78 -5.35
C LYS A 92 8.88 17.68 -4.77
N ILE A 93 9.71 16.83 -5.35
CA ILE A 93 11.12 16.75 -5.00
C ILE A 93 11.80 17.94 -5.69
N LYS A 94 12.18 18.97 -4.91
CA LYS A 94 13.03 20.05 -5.40
C LYS A 94 14.46 19.54 -5.46
N ASN A 95 14.86 19.09 -6.66
CA ASN A 95 16.21 18.80 -7.15
C ASN A 95 17.13 17.91 -6.28
N LEU A 96 17.72 16.91 -6.94
CA LEU A 96 19.07 16.43 -6.63
C LEU A 96 20.09 17.54 -6.96
#